data_AF-A0AA42ZRX4-F1
#
_entry.id   AF-A0AA42ZRX4-F1
#
_cell.length_a   1.000
_cell.length_b   1.000
_cell.length_c   1.000
_cell.angle_alpha   90.00
_cell.angle_beta   90.00
_cell.angle_gamma   90.00
#
_symmetry.space_group_name_H-M   'P 1'
#
loop_
_entity.id
_entity.type
_entity.pdbx_description
1 polymer ?
#
loop_
_entity_poly.entity_id
_entity_poly.type
_entity_poly.pdbx_seq_one_letter_code
_entity_poly.pdbx_strand_id
1 'polypeptide(L)' 'MFKKPAPIHGIDIPPRRFTRWAALYFLLFFCLPVLGFAAALDVLLYLVFTRVFDTCYAILCLLD' A
#
# COMPACT_ATOMS: atom_id res chain seq x y z
N MET A 1 -12.88 10.56 -21.09
CA MET A 1 -12.95 9.73 -22.32
C MET A 1 -11.51 9.47 -22.77
N PHE A 2 -11.01 8.24 -22.66
CA PHE A 2 -9.62 7.92 -22.98
C PHE A 2 -9.40 7.97 -24.51
N LYS A 3 -8.48 8.80 -24.99
CA LYS A 3 -8.11 8.91 -26.41
C LYS A 3 -7.53 7.57 -26.87
N LYS A 4 -8.10 6.95 -27.91
CA LYS A 4 -7.53 5.72 -28.49
C LYS A 4 -6.10 6.01 -28.97
N PRO A 5 -5.13 5.14 -28.65
CA PRO A 5 -3.77 5.30 -29.16
C PRO A 5 -3.80 5.25 -30.69
N ALA A 6 -3.03 6.13 -31.33
CA ALA A 6 -2.88 6.09 -32.78
C ALA A 6 -2.17 4.79 -33.18
N PRO A 7 -2.60 4.13 -34.28
CA PRO A 7 -1.92 2.93 -34.77
C PRO A 7 -0.47 3.25 -35.12
N ILE A 8 0.45 2.37 -34.73
CA ILE A 8 1.89 2.51 -35.04
C ILE A 8 2.19 1.51 -36.17
N HIS A 9 2.67 2.00 -37.31
CA HIS A 9 2.94 1.19 -38.52
C HIS A 9 1.73 0.33 -39.00
N GLY A 10 0.50 0.81 -38.80
CA GLY A 10 -0.72 0.09 -39.20
C GLY A 10 -1.11 -1.08 -38.28
N ILE A 11 -0.38 -1.28 -37.17
CA ILE A 11 -0.72 -2.29 -36.16
C ILE A 11 -1.46 -1.60 -35.00
N ASP A 12 -2.67 -2.07 -34.72
CA ASP A 12 -3.44 -1.68 -33.54
C ASP A 12 -2.89 -2.42 -32.31
N ILE A 13 -2.22 -1.67 -31.43
CA ILE A 13 -1.73 -2.21 -30.18
C ILE A 13 -2.89 -2.26 -29.19
N PRO A 14 -3.21 -3.43 -28.60
CA PRO A 14 -4.30 -3.55 -27.65
C PRO A 14 -4.06 -2.64 -26.43
N PRO A 15 -5.10 -2.03 -25.87
CA PRO A 15 -4.96 -1.19 -24.68
C PRO A 15 -4.45 -2.00 -23.49
N ARG A 16 -3.71 -1.34 -22.60
CA ARG A 16 -3.20 -1.96 -21.36
C ARG A 16 -4.38 -2.51 -20.55
N ARG A 17 -4.40 -3.82 -20.33
CA ARG A 17 -5.45 -4.48 -19.54
C ARG A 17 -4.93 -4.65 -18.11
N PHE A 18 -5.69 -4.18 -17.13
CA PHE A 18 -5.43 -4.55 -15.74
C PHE A 18 -5.71 -6.04 -15.57
N THR A 19 -4.66 -6.82 -15.40
CA THR A 19 -4.77 -8.25 -15.13
C THR A 19 -4.86 -8.48 -13.61
N ARG A 20 -5.40 -9.63 -13.20
CA ARG A 20 -5.38 -10.04 -11.78
C ARG A 20 -3.95 -10.09 -11.23
N TRP A 21 -3.00 -10.45 -12.07
CA TRP A 21 -1.57 -10.41 -11.76
C TRP A 21 -1.08 -8.99 -11.44
N ALA A 22 -1.50 -7.97 -12.21
CA ALA A 22 -1.15 -6.58 -11.91
C ALA A 22 -1.66 -6.14 -10.52
N ALA A 23 -2.86 -6.60 -10.12
CA ALA A 23 -3.39 -6.34 -8.78
C ALA A 23 -2.56 -7.05 -7.69
N LEU A 24 -2.17 -8.30 -7.90
CA LEU A 24 -1.29 -9.04 -6.99
C LEU A 24 0.08 -8.36 -6.83
N TYR A 25 0.69 -7.91 -7.94
CA TYR A 25 1.95 -7.16 -7.90
C TYR A 25 1.80 -5.86 -7.11
N PHE A 26 0.72 -5.11 -7.35
CA PHE A 26 0.47 -3.87 -6.61
C PHE A 26 0.29 -4.13 -5.10
N LEU A 27 -0.50 -5.13 -4.73
CA LEU A 27 -0.70 -5.50 -3.33
C LEU A 27 0.62 -5.90 -2.65
N LEU A 28 1.41 -6.76 -3.29
CA LEU A 28 2.60 -7.33 -2.68
C LEU A 28 3.76 -6.33 -2.60
N PHE A 29 3.97 -5.52 -3.65
CA PHE A 29 5.14 -4.66 -3.75
C PHE A 29 4.88 -3.21 -3.36
N PHE A 30 3.63 -2.78 -3.29
CA PHE A 30 3.28 -1.43 -2.85
C PHE A 30 2.50 -1.44 -1.54
N CYS A 31 1.37 -2.13 -1.46
CA CYS A 31 0.54 -2.09 -0.25
C CYS A 31 1.25 -2.74 0.95
N LEU A 32 1.86 -3.91 0.76
CA LEU A 32 2.51 -4.65 1.84
C LEU A 32 3.67 -3.89 2.50
N PRO A 33 4.64 -3.27 1.78
CA PRO A 33 5.69 -2.49 2.43
C PRO A 33 5.17 -1.21 3.09
N VAL A 34 4.20 -0.52 2.48
CA VAL A 34 3.58 0.66 3.09
C VAL A 34 2.88 0.29 4.39
N LEU A 35 2.12 -0.81 4.40
CA LEU A 35 1.45 -1.32 5.59
C LEU A 35 2.45 -1.78 6.66
N GLY A 36 3.54 -2.45 6.25
CA GLY A 36 4.62 -2.85 7.15
C GLY A 36 5.31 -1.66 7.82
N PHE A 37 5.56 -0.58 7.06
CA PHE A 37 6.14 0.64 7.62
C PHE A 37 5.17 1.35 8.59
N ALA A 38 3.90 1.43 8.23
CA ALA A 38 2.87 1.99 9.10
C ALA A 38 2.75 1.18 10.41
N ALA A 39 2.75 -0.16 10.33
CA ALA A 39 2.72 -1.03 11.51
C ALA A 39 3.97 -0.88 12.37
N ALA A 40 5.16 -0.77 11.77
CA ALA A 40 6.40 -0.52 12.51
C ALA A 40 6.37 0.82 13.25
N LEU A 41 5.83 1.86 12.62
CA LEU A 41 5.62 3.16 13.28
C LEU A 41 4.63 3.04 14.44
N ASP A 42 3.53 2.29 14.27
CA ASP A 42 2.54 2.10 15.32
C ASP A 42 3.15 1.44 16.57
N VAL A 43 3.99 0.40 16.37
CA VAL A 43 4.75 -0.23 17.47
C VAL A 43 5.75 0.74 18.11
N LEU A 44 6.46 1.53 17.30
CA LEU A 44 7.43 2.50 17.81
C LEU A 44 6.75 3.56 18.67
N LEU A 45 5.61 4.09 18.20
CA LEU A 45 4.83 5.06 18.96
C LEU A 45 4.28 4.44 20.25
N TYR A 46 3.74 3.22 20.21
CA TYR A 46 3.31 2.53 21.43
C TYR A 46 4.44 2.42 22.47
N LEU A 47 5.66 2.03 22.05
CA LEU A 47 6.81 1.96 22.95
C LEU A 47 7.21 3.34 23.52
N VAL A 48 7.15 4.40 22.71
CA VAL A 48 7.45 5.75 23.18
C VAL A 48 6.40 6.21 24.20
N PHE A 49 5.11 6.03 23.91
CA PHE A 49 4.04 6.48 24.79
C PHE A 49 3.97 5.68 26.10
N THR A 50 4.16 4.36 26.06
CA THR A 50 4.23 3.53 27.27
C THR A 50 5.44 3.85 28.14
N ARG A 51 6.60 4.14 27.56
CA ARG A 51 7.83 4.41 28.33
C ARG A 51 7.99 5.85 28.81
N VAL A 52 7.41 6.82 28.10
CA VAL A 52 7.63 8.26 28.39
C VAL A 52 6.41 8.90 29.03
N PHE A 53 5.21 8.49 28.63
CA PHE A 53 3.98 9.18 29.00
C PHE A 53 3.04 8.34 29.88
N ASP A 54 3.39 7.09 30.21
CA ASP A 54 2.57 6.14 31.00
C ASP A 54 1.11 6.05 30.48
N THR A 55 0.94 6.31 29.19
CA THR A 55 -0.36 6.37 28.51
C THR A 55 -0.38 5.39 27.37
N CYS A 56 -1.53 4.75 27.22
CA CYS A 56 -1.76 3.70 26.26
C CYS A 56 -2.17 4.34 24.93
N TYR A 57 -1.38 4.11 23.87
CA TYR A 57 -1.54 4.79 22.58
C TYR A 57 -1.74 3.78 21.44
N ALA A 58 -2.70 4.09 20.57
CA ALA A 58 -3.03 3.39 19.32
C ALA A 58 -3.58 1.96 19.45
N ILE A 59 -3.45 1.15 18.38
CA ILE A 59 -4.13 -0.15 18.22
C ILE A 59 -3.67 -1.15 19.27
N LEU A 60 -2.41 -1.07 19.71
CA LEU A 60 -1.87 -1.93 20.76
C LEU A 60 -2.54 -1.72 22.13
N CYS A 61 -3.26 -0.61 22.30
CA CYS A 61 -4.08 -0.39 23.49
C CYS A 61 -5.38 -1.21 23.52
N LEU A 62 -5.83 -1.77 22.38
CA LEU A 62 -6.97 -2.71 22.37
C LEU A 62 -6.62 -4.09 22.92
N LEU A 63 -5.33 -4.40 23.09
CA LEU A 63 -4.85 -5.71 23.55
C LEU A 63 -4.45 -5.72 25.03
N ASP A 64 -4.48 -4.56 25.70
CA ASP A 64 -4.25 -4.37 27.15
C ASP A 64 -5.57 -4.38 27.95
#